data_AF-A0A151SV12-F1
#
_entry.id   AF-A0A151SV12-F1
#
_cell.length_a   1.000
_cell.length_b   1.000
_cell.length_c   1.000
_cell.angle_alpha   90.00
_cell.angle_beta   90.00
_cell.angle_gamma   90.00
#
_symmetry.space_group_name_H-M   'P 1'
#
loop_
_entity.id
_entity.type
_entity.pdbx_description
1 polymer ?
#
loop_
_entity_poly.entity_id
_entity_poly.type
_entity_poly.pdbx_seq_one_letter_code
_entity_poly.pdbx_strand_id
1 'polypeptide(L)'
;MDVLLLLFVILVGWPNLVVVESRKAPVVDYFEYCALSCRAYSASLEEFGGVGDGTTLNTKAFQAAIDHLSQYASSGGSQLYVPPGRWLTGSFNLTSHFTLFLHKDAVILGSQDENDWPVIDPLPSYGRGRDTQGGRFSSLIFGTNLTDVVITGDNGTLDGQGDLWWQKFHKGELSYTRPYLIEIMYSDNVQISNLTLVNSPSWNVHPVYSSNVVVQGITILAPVTSPNTDGINPDSCTNTRIEDCYIVSGDDCVAVKSGWDQYGIAYGMPTKQLVIRRLTCISPFSAVIALGSEMSGGIQDVRAEDIIAINSESGVRIKTAVGRGGYVKDIYVRRMTMKTMKWAFWMTGNYGSHADDNYDRNALPVIQNINYRDMVAENVTMAARLEGISGAPFTGICISNVTIQLAKKAKKVPWTCADVAGISSDVKPTPCDLLPDQEEKIGACTFPEDRLPIEDVKVQTCTYRRNL
;
A
#
# COMPACT_ATOMS: atom_id res chain seq x y z
N MET A 1 64.41 -24.60 67.66
CA MET A 1 64.26 -25.08 66.28
C MET A 1 62.92 -25.77 66.24
N ASP A 2 61.93 -25.20 65.55
CA ASP A 2 60.98 -25.93 64.70
C ASP A 2 59.80 -25.04 64.29
N VAL A 3 59.85 -24.69 63.00
CA VAL A 3 58.79 -24.61 61.98
C VAL A 3 57.45 -23.95 62.34
N LEU A 4 57.27 -22.74 61.78
CA LEU A 4 56.01 -22.03 61.62
C LEU A 4 55.20 -22.67 60.46
N LEU A 5 54.05 -23.29 60.76
CA LEU A 5 53.12 -23.83 59.76
C LEU A 5 52.05 -22.77 59.46
N LEU A 6 52.06 -22.22 58.24
CA LEU A 6 51.03 -21.30 57.72
C LEU A 6 49.86 -22.11 57.16
N LEU A 7 48.69 -22.05 57.81
CA LEU A 7 47.43 -22.62 57.35
C LEU A 7 46.64 -21.56 56.57
N PHE A 8 46.52 -21.75 55.25
CA PHE A 8 45.59 -21.00 54.40
C PHE A 8 44.17 -21.54 54.58
N VAL A 9 43.26 -20.70 55.07
CA VAL A 9 41.82 -20.99 55.11
C VAL A 9 41.18 -20.47 53.82
N ILE A 10 40.73 -21.38 52.96
CA ILE A 10 39.92 -21.07 51.78
C ILE A 10 38.46 -20.92 52.23
N LEU A 11 37.95 -19.69 52.24
CA LEU A 11 36.53 -19.39 52.43
C LEU A 11 35.79 -19.64 51.10
N VAL A 12 35.06 -20.76 51.04
CA VAL A 12 34.13 -21.04 49.93
C VAL A 12 32.83 -20.29 50.22
N GLY A 13 32.62 -19.16 49.52
CA GLY A 13 31.36 -18.43 49.56
C GLY A 13 30.29 -19.12 48.70
N TRP A 14 29.15 -19.45 49.30
CA TRP A 14 27.95 -19.84 48.54
C TRP A 14 27.34 -18.60 47.86
N PRO A 15 27.10 -18.61 46.54
CA PRO A 15 26.33 -17.55 45.92
C PRO A 15 24.85 -17.74 46.29
N ASN A 16 24.27 -16.76 46.97
CA ASN A 16 22.82 -16.63 47.09
C ASN A 16 22.25 -16.42 45.69
N LEU A 17 21.68 -17.47 45.09
CA LEU A 17 20.80 -17.32 43.93
C LEU A 17 19.55 -16.57 44.39
N VAL A 18 19.46 -15.29 44.03
CA VAL A 18 18.18 -14.58 43.99
C VAL A 18 17.43 -15.13 42.79
N VAL A 19 16.52 -16.07 43.03
CA VAL A 19 15.50 -16.45 42.05
C VAL A 19 14.59 -15.24 41.90
N VAL A 20 14.80 -14.47 40.83
CA VAL A 20 13.83 -13.47 40.39
C VAL A 20 12.69 -14.24 39.76
N GLU A 21 11.66 -14.48 40.56
CA GLU A 21 10.38 -14.98 40.08
C GLU A 21 9.83 -13.94 39.10
N SER A 22 9.86 -14.27 37.80
CA SER A 22 9.26 -13.46 36.75
C SER A 22 7.76 -13.40 37.02
N ARG A 23 7.32 -12.31 37.63
CA ARG A 23 5.90 -11.98 37.69
C ARG A 23 5.46 -11.81 36.24
N LYS A 24 4.72 -12.79 35.72
CA LYS A 24 3.95 -12.66 34.48
C LYS A 24 3.19 -11.34 34.60
N ALA A 25 3.48 -10.38 33.72
CA ALA A 25 2.65 -9.19 33.60
C ALA A 25 1.19 -9.64 33.40
N PRO A 26 0.21 -8.96 34.01
CA PRO A 26 -1.19 -9.30 33.82
C PRO A 26 -1.47 -9.32 32.31
N VAL A 27 -2.06 -10.41 31.85
CA VAL A 27 -2.60 -10.52 30.50
C VAL A 27 -3.56 -9.36 30.32
N VAL A 28 -3.44 -8.62 29.21
CA VAL A 28 -4.26 -7.44 28.95
C VAL A 28 -5.70 -7.91 28.71
N ASP A 29 -6.53 -7.87 29.75
CA ASP A 29 -7.93 -8.31 29.71
C ASP A 29 -8.88 -7.28 29.07
N TYR A 30 -8.37 -6.09 28.73
CA TYR A 30 -9.12 -4.98 28.16
C TYR A 30 -8.19 -4.01 27.40
N PHE A 31 -8.58 -3.62 26.19
CA PHE A 31 -7.94 -2.53 25.46
C PHE A 31 -8.94 -1.79 24.57
N GLU A 32 -8.57 -0.56 24.20
CA GLU A 32 -9.33 0.30 23.28
C GLU A 32 -8.64 0.38 21.93
N TYR A 33 -9.42 0.46 20.86
CA TYR A 33 -8.92 0.61 19.49
C TYR A 33 -9.90 1.39 18.63
N CYS A 34 -9.43 2.01 17.55
CA CYS A 34 -10.29 2.76 16.63
C CYS A 34 -10.78 1.87 15.49
N ALA A 35 -12.10 1.81 15.27
CA ALA A 35 -12.68 1.06 14.17
C ALA A 35 -13.93 1.75 13.57
N LEU A 36 -14.27 1.44 12.32
CA LEU A 36 -15.54 1.84 11.70
C LEU A 36 -16.73 1.29 12.50
N SER A 37 -16.63 0.02 12.91
CA SER A 37 -17.67 -0.70 13.64
C SER A 37 -17.07 -1.42 14.83
N CYS A 38 -17.67 -1.26 16.01
CA CYS A 38 -17.32 -2.06 17.19
C CYS A 38 -17.96 -3.44 17.09
N ARG A 39 -17.29 -4.45 17.66
CA ARG A 39 -17.74 -5.85 17.61
C ARG A 39 -18.32 -6.27 18.95
N ALA A 40 -19.47 -6.93 18.92
CA ALA A 40 -20.13 -7.42 20.13
C ALA A 40 -19.48 -8.70 20.68
N TYR A 41 -18.85 -9.49 19.81
CA TYR A 41 -18.22 -10.75 20.16
C TYR A 41 -16.72 -10.70 19.89
N SER A 42 -15.95 -11.42 20.68
CA SER A 42 -14.51 -11.56 20.44
C SER A 42 -13.98 -12.91 20.92
N ALA A 43 -12.90 -13.36 20.29
CA ALA A 43 -12.15 -14.54 20.72
C ALA A 43 -10.66 -14.39 20.37
N SER A 44 -9.80 -15.05 21.13
CA SER A 44 -8.36 -15.16 20.86
C SER A 44 -8.07 -16.30 19.88
N LEU A 45 -7.08 -16.12 19.00
CA LEU A 45 -6.62 -17.19 18.10
C LEU A 45 -6.16 -18.46 18.86
N GLU A 46 -5.64 -18.31 20.08
CA GLU A 46 -5.24 -19.43 20.94
C GLU A 46 -6.41 -20.36 21.29
N GLU A 47 -7.64 -19.83 21.38
CA GLU A 47 -8.84 -20.61 21.70
C GLU A 47 -9.20 -21.62 20.60
N PHE A 48 -8.66 -21.42 19.39
CA PHE A 48 -8.84 -22.28 18.23
C PHE A 48 -7.60 -23.15 17.94
N GLY A 49 -6.72 -23.30 18.95
CA GLY A 49 -5.51 -24.12 18.85
C GLY A 49 -4.34 -23.43 18.17
N GLY A 50 -4.39 -22.10 18.01
CA GLY A 50 -3.25 -21.34 17.52
C GLY A 50 -2.06 -21.41 18.47
N VAL A 51 -0.85 -21.53 17.90
CA VAL A 51 0.43 -21.55 18.63
C VAL A 51 1.38 -20.49 18.04
N GLY A 52 1.71 -19.49 18.85
CA GLY A 52 2.53 -18.33 18.47
C GLY A 52 4.05 -18.55 18.55
N ASP A 53 4.55 -19.73 18.19
CA ASP A 53 5.97 -20.13 18.30
C ASP A 53 6.83 -19.76 17.06
N GLY A 54 6.19 -19.33 15.97
CA GLY A 54 6.82 -19.00 14.69
C GLY A 54 7.12 -20.19 13.78
N THR A 55 6.72 -21.40 14.17
CA THR A 55 6.97 -22.64 13.42
C THR A 55 5.74 -23.50 13.19
N THR A 56 4.76 -23.44 14.10
CA THR A 56 3.49 -24.15 13.97
C THR A 56 2.64 -23.48 12.87
N LEU A 57 2.17 -24.26 11.90
CA LEU A 57 1.29 -23.76 10.85
C LEU A 57 -0.14 -23.56 11.40
N ASN A 58 -0.54 -22.30 11.53
CA ASN A 58 -1.77 -21.84 12.17
C ASN A 58 -2.94 -21.68 11.18
N THR A 59 -2.80 -22.03 9.90
CA THR A 59 -3.84 -21.83 8.88
C THR A 59 -5.19 -22.41 9.31
N LYS A 60 -5.20 -23.60 9.92
CA LYS A 60 -6.42 -24.24 10.43
C LYS A 60 -7.00 -23.52 11.64
N ALA A 61 -6.17 -22.94 12.51
CA ALA A 61 -6.63 -22.17 13.66
C ALA A 61 -7.30 -20.87 13.20
N PHE A 62 -6.71 -20.16 12.22
CA PHE A 62 -7.35 -18.99 11.60
C PHE A 62 -8.69 -19.35 10.95
N GLN A 63 -8.73 -20.41 10.14
CA GLN A 63 -9.97 -20.86 9.50
C GLN A 63 -11.05 -21.21 10.54
N ALA A 64 -10.71 -22.00 11.56
CA ALA A 64 -11.65 -22.39 12.61
C ALA A 64 -12.16 -21.18 13.41
N ALA A 65 -11.29 -20.22 13.71
CA ALA A 65 -11.65 -18.99 14.40
C ALA A 65 -12.63 -18.16 13.57
N ILE A 66 -12.34 -17.96 12.27
CA ILE A 66 -13.17 -17.16 11.37
C ILE A 66 -14.52 -17.85 11.13
N ASP A 67 -14.53 -19.17 10.90
CA ASP A 67 -15.75 -19.95 10.73
C ASP A 67 -16.65 -19.82 11.96
N HIS A 68 -16.08 -19.99 13.16
CA HIS A 68 -16.82 -19.83 14.41
C HIS A 68 -17.34 -18.41 14.61
N LEU A 69 -16.52 -17.40 14.37
CA LEU A 69 -16.88 -16.01 14.62
C LEU A 69 -17.87 -15.46 13.59
N SER A 70 -17.87 -16.00 12.36
CA SER A 70 -18.78 -15.60 11.28
C SER A 70 -20.27 -15.71 11.65
N GLN A 71 -20.63 -16.63 12.55
CA GLN A 71 -22.01 -16.81 12.99
C GLN A 71 -22.58 -15.58 13.70
N TYR A 72 -21.72 -14.69 14.21
CA TYR A 72 -22.11 -13.47 14.91
C TYR A 72 -22.30 -12.26 13.99
N ALA A 73 -22.15 -12.43 12.67
CA ALA A 73 -22.25 -11.34 11.69
C ALA A 73 -23.55 -10.51 11.87
N SER A 74 -24.70 -11.18 12.00
CA SER A 74 -26.01 -10.53 12.19
C SER A 74 -26.30 -10.09 13.63
N SER A 75 -25.38 -10.31 14.57
CA SER A 75 -25.55 -10.03 16.00
C SER A 75 -24.57 -8.95 16.51
N GLY A 76 -24.12 -8.06 15.62
CA GLY A 76 -23.16 -7.01 15.95
C GLY A 76 -21.71 -7.36 15.59
N GLY A 77 -21.49 -8.44 14.87
CA GLY A 77 -20.18 -8.82 14.35
C GLY A 77 -19.20 -9.30 15.42
N SER A 78 -18.01 -9.67 14.96
CA SER A 78 -17.03 -10.38 15.77
C SER A 78 -15.60 -9.90 15.54
N GLN A 79 -14.78 -9.96 16.59
CA GLN A 79 -13.35 -9.68 16.54
C GLN A 79 -12.52 -10.94 16.80
N LEU A 80 -11.55 -11.22 15.93
CA LEU A 80 -10.47 -12.16 16.20
C LEU A 80 -9.24 -11.39 16.70
N TYR A 81 -8.84 -11.66 17.93
CA TYR A 81 -7.65 -11.12 18.56
C TYR A 81 -6.45 -12.07 18.33
N VAL A 82 -5.36 -11.54 17.78
CA VAL A 82 -4.08 -12.25 17.61
C VAL A 82 -3.12 -11.78 18.71
N PRO A 83 -2.82 -12.61 19.73
CA PRO A 83 -2.00 -12.23 20.88
C PRO A 83 -0.50 -12.06 20.53
N PRO A 84 0.31 -11.56 21.49
CA PRO A 84 1.77 -11.62 21.40
C PRO A 84 2.26 -12.99 20.93
N GLY A 85 3.14 -13.02 19.93
CA GLY A 85 3.65 -14.28 19.38
C GLY A 85 3.96 -14.19 17.90
N ARG A 86 4.50 -15.27 17.36
CA ARG A 86 4.82 -15.43 15.94
C ARG A 86 3.92 -16.50 15.34
N TRP A 87 3.06 -16.12 14.39
CA TRP A 87 1.96 -16.93 13.91
C TRP A 87 2.19 -17.30 12.44
N LEU A 88 2.91 -18.40 12.19
CA LEU A 88 3.12 -18.91 10.84
C LEU A 88 1.80 -19.39 10.24
N THR A 89 1.45 -18.94 9.04
CA THR A 89 0.21 -19.34 8.37
C THR A 89 0.33 -19.25 6.85
N GLY A 90 -0.44 -20.10 6.17
CA GLY A 90 -0.80 -19.90 4.77
C GLY A 90 -1.87 -18.82 4.59
N SER A 91 -2.41 -18.72 3.38
CA SER A 91 -3.53 -17.84 3.07
C SER A 91 -4.78 -18.21 3.89
N PHE A 92 -5.50 -17.21 4.38
CA PHE A 92 -6.80 -17.39 5.01
C PHE A 92 -7.78 -16.27 4.61
N ASN A 93 -9.08 -16.60 4.62
CA ASN A 93 -10.14 -15.74 4.15
C ASN A 93 -10.89 -15.08 5.30
N LEU A 94 -11.12 -13.77 5.22
CA LEU A 94 -11.97 -13.02 6.14
C LEU A 94 -13.46 -13.17 5.79
N THR A 95 -14.31 -12.72 6.71
CA THR A 95 -15.78 -12.68 6.57
C THR A 95 -16.32 -11.28 6.86
N SER A 96 -17.60 -11.02 6.58
CA SER A 96 -18.27 -9.73 6.83
C SER A 96 -18.50 -9.46 8.31
N HIS A 97 -18.67 -8.20 8.68
CA HIS A 97 -18.86 -7.73 10.06
C HIS A 97 -17.77 -8.23 11.02
N PHE A 98 -16.54 -8.20 10.53
CA PHE A 98 -15.40 -8.83 11.18
C PHE A 98 -14.30 -7.83 11.50
N THR A 99 -13.60 -8.05 12.61
CA THR A 99 -12.35 -7.34 12.93
C THR A 99 -11.23 -8.34 13.16
N LEU A 100 -10.17 -8.29 12.36
CA LEU A 100 -8.90 -8.92 12.70
C LEU A 100 -8.05 -7.90 13.46
N PHE A 101 -7.70 -8.21 14.70
CA PHE A 101 -6.90 -7.32 15.56
C PHE A 101 -5.56 -7.96 15.92
N LEU A 102 -4.45 -7.26 15.65
CA LEU A 102 -3.11 -7.72 15.97
C LEU A 102 -2.54 -6.93 17.16
N HIS A 103 -2.17 -7.64 18.22
CA HIS A 103 -1.41 -7.05 19.31
C HIS A 103 -0.05 -6.50 18.82
N LYS A 104 0.50 -5.48 19.50
CA LYS A 104 1.80 -4.84 19.15
C LYS A 104 2.98 -5.81 19.02
N ASP A 105 2.94 -6.91 19.78
CA ASP A 105 3.96 -7.96 19.80
C ASP A 105 3.54 -9.21 18.98
N ALA A 106 2.44 -9.12 18.22
CA ALA A 106 2.01 -10.18 17.30
C ALA A 106 2.71 -10.00 15.94
N VAL A 107 3.22 -11.10 15.40
CA VAL A 107 3.81 -11.17 14.05
C VAL A 107 3.14 -12.31 13.30
N ILE A 108 2.31 -12.02 12.30
CA ILE A 108 1.83 -13.05 11.35
C ILE A 108 2.92 -13.26 10.32
N LEU A 109 3.33 -14.52 10.12
CA LEU A 109 4.37 -14.91 9.17
C LEU A 109 3.74 -15.66 7.98
N GLY A 110 3.99 -15.21 6.76
CA GLY A 110 3.54 -15.89 5.56
C GLY A 110 4.37 -17.15 5.27
N SER A 111 3.69 -18.30 5.10
CA SER A 111 4.34 -19.58 4.83
C SER A 111 5.29 -19.54 3.62
N GLN A 112 6.42 -20.23 3.74
CA GLN A 112 7.39 -20.42 2.66
C GLN A 112 7.06 -21.60 1.74
N ASP A 113 6.05 -22.41 2.08
CA ASP A 113 5.55 -23.48 1.22
C ASP A 113 4.46 -22.94 0.30
N GLU A 114 4.67 -23.00 -1.02
CA GLU A 114 3.69 -22.54 -2.02
C GLU A 114 2.36 -23.30 -1.95
N ASN A 115 2.34 -24.53 -1.42
CA ASN A 115 1.12 -25.31 -1.25
C ASN A 115 0.16 -24.73 -0.20
N ASP A 116 0.67 -23.87 0.69
CA ASP A 116 -0.13 -23.15 1.68
C ASP A 116 -0.86 -21.92 1.09
N TRP A 117 -0.69 -21.67 -0.21
CA TRP A 117 -1.27 -20.56 -0.94
C TRP A 117 -2.17 -21.12 -2.05
N PRO A 118 -3.50 -21.10 -1.88
CA PRO A 118 -4.41 -21.57 -2.91
C PRO A 118 -4.23 -20.79 -4.21
N VAL A 119 -4.29 -21.47 -5.35
CA VAL A 119 -4.28 -20.84 -6.67
C VAL A 119 -5.71 -20.45 -7.03
N ILE A 120 -5.92 -19.18 -7.34
CA ILE A 120 -7.20 -18.60 -7.74
C ILE A 120 -7.09 -17.95 -9.12
N ASP A 121 -8.24 -17.64 -9.71
CA ASP A 121 -8.28 -17.04 -11.03
C ASP A 121 -7.63 -15.64 -11.04
N PRO A 122 -7.08 -15.22 -12.20
CA PRO A 122 -6.68 -13.84 -12.41
C PRO A 122 -7.78 -12.85 -12.10
N LEU A 123 -7.38 -11.60 -11.84
CA LEU A 123 -8.34 -10.50 -11.79
C LEU A 123 -9.05 -10.39 -13.15
N PRO A 124 -10.40 -10.35 -13.18
CA PRO A 124 -11.15 -10.29 -14.43
C PRO A 124 -10.80 -9.05 -15.26
N SER A 125 -10.44 -7.94 -14.61
CA SER A 125 -9.98 -6.72 -15.29
C SER A 125 -8.53 -6.80 -15.82
N TYR A 126 -7.81 -7.90 -15.61
CA TYR A 126 -6.43 -8.11 -16.08
C TYR A 126 -6.32 -9.22 -17.13
N GLY A 127 -7.27 -10.17 -17.15
CA GLY A 127 -7.31 -11.30 -18.09
C GLY A 127 -6.27 -12.40 -17.86
N ARG A 128 -5.19 -12.11 -17.14
CA ARG A 128 -4.11 -13.06 -16.81
C ARG A 128 -3.43 -12.70 -15.49
N GLY A 129 -2.61 -13.62 -14.98
CA GLY A 129 -1.66 -13.33 -13.91
C GLY A 129 -0.67 -12.21 -14.28
N ARG A 130 -0.31 -11.40 -13.27
CA ARG A 130 0.53 -10.21 -13.40
C ARG A 130 2.02 -10.52 -13.54
N ASP A 131 2.51 -11.57 -12.89
CA ASP A 131 3.92 -11.99 -13.01
C ASP A 131 4.10 -13.01 -14.15
N THR A 132 3.14 -13.92 -14.31
CA THR A 132 3.20 -15.02 -15.29
C THR A 132 1.80 -15.37 -15.80
N GLN A 133 1.72 -16.10 -16.90
CA GLN A 133 0.45 -16.57 -17.46
C GLN A 133 -0.20 -17.62 -16.54
N GLY A 134 -1.53 -17.68 -16.51
CA GLY A 134 -2.28 -18.57 -15.63
C GLY A 134 -2.82 -17.84 -14.41
N GLY A 135 -3.13 -18.60 -13.36
CA GLY A 135 -3.70 -18.09 -12.11
C GLY A 135 -2.73 -17.29 -11.24
N ARG A 136 -3.18 -17.02 -10.02
CA ARG A 136 -2.41 -16.31 -9.00
C ARG A 136 -2.56 -17.00 -7.65
N PHE A 137 -1.54 -16.92 -6.82
CA PHE A 137 -1.65 -17.31 -5.43
C PHE A 137 -2.57 -16.33 -4.69
N SER A 138 -3.47 -16.86 -3.85
CA SER A 138 -4.31 -16.08 -2.95
C SER A 138 -3.44 -15.27 -1.98
N SER A 139 -3.89 -14.09 -1.58
CA SER A 139 -3.14 -13.21 -0.66
C SER A 139 -3.08 -13.80 0.75
N LEU A 140 -2.10 -13.38 1.56
CA LEU A 140 -1.92 -13.90 2.93
C LEU A 140 -3.19 -13.69 3.76
N ILE A 141 -3.71 -12.45 3.71
CA ILE A 141 -5.03 -12.09 4.21
C ILE A 141 -5.89 -11.77 2.99
N PHE A 142 -6.87 -12.62 2.72
CA PHE A 142 -7.77 -12.48 1.58
C PHE A 142 -9.22 -12.27 2.03
N GLY A 143 -10.00 -11.62 1.19
CA GLY A 143 -11.44 -11.48 1.39
C GLY A 143 -12.13 -11.08 0.09
N THR A 144 -13.34 -11.57 -0.16
CA THR A 144 -14.12 -11.21 -1.35
C THR A 144 -15.60 -11.10 -1.01
N ASN A 145 -16.30 -10.13 -1.61
CA ASN A 145 -17.73 -9.87 -1.37
C ASN A 145 -18.05 -9.60 0.11
N LEU A 146 -17.18 -8.84 0.79
CA LEU A 146 -17.32 -8.57 2.21
C LEU A 146 -18.00 -7.22 2.46
N THR A 147 -18.62 -7.08 3.62
CA THR A 147 -19.14 -5.81 4.12
C THR A 147 -18.65 -5.58 5.53
N ASP A 148 -18.21 -4.36 5.84
CA ASP A 148 -17.82 -3.95 7.18
C ASP A 148 -16.69 -4.84 7.75
N VAL A 149 -15.49 -4.66 7.20
CA VAL A 149 -14.29 -5.43 7.56
C VAL A 149 -13.22 -4.49 8.08
N VAL A 150 -12.64 -4.83 9.23
CA VAL A 150 -11.58 -4.06 9.87
C VAL A 150 -10.37 -4.94 10.08
N ILE A 151 -9.22 -4.54 9.54
CA ILE A 151 -7.91 -5.18 9.77
C ILE A 151 -7.07 -4.15 10.50
N THR A 152 -6.85 -4.35 11.81
CA THR A 152 -6.19 -3.36 12.65
C THR A 152 -5.38 -3.98 13.78
N GLY A 153 -4.84 -3.15 14.67
CA GLY A 153 -4.00 -3.60 15.77
C GLY A 153 -3.35 -2.45 16.52
N ASP A 154 -2.48 -2.81 17.47
CA ASP A 154 -1.61 -1.88 18.18
C ASP A 154 -0.24 -1.80 17.48
N ASN A 155 -0.24 -1.62 16.15
CA ASN A 155 0.95 -1.72 15.31
C ASN A 155 1.61 -3.11 15.30
N GLY A 156 0.79 -4.17 15.38
CA GLY A 156 1.23 -5.54 15.13
C GLY A 156 1.75 -5.73 13.69
N THR A 157 2.55 -6.78 13.47
CA THR A 157 3.31 -6.98 12.22
C THR A 157 2.72 -8.07 11.33
N LEU A 158 2.62 -7.77 10.03
CA LEU A 158 2.44 -8.74 8.95
C LEU A 158 3.77 -8.89 8.21
N ASP A 159 4.41 -10.05 8.31
CA ASP A 159 5.66 -10.35 7.62
C ASP A 159 5.40 -11.40 6.54
N GLY A 160 5.46 -10.96 5.28
CA GLY A 160 5.18 -11.81 4.14
C GLY A 160 6.28 -12.81 3.80
N GLN A 161 7.43 -12.71 4.46
CA GLN A 161 8.61 -13.55 4.21
C GLN A 161 8.96 -13.66 2.71
N GLY A 162 8.95 -12.51 2.01
CA GLY A 162 8.99 -12.39 0.56
C GLY A 162 10.26 -12.88 -0.16
N ASP A 163 11.37 -13.14 0.55
CA ASP A 163 12.68 -13.38 -0.06
C ASP A 163 12.68 -14.53 -1.08
N LEU A 164 12.09 -15.67 -0.72
CA LEU A 164 11.96 -16.82 -1.63
C LEU A 164 11.20 -16.46 -2.90
N TRP A 165 10.11 -15.69 -2.77
CA TRP A 165 9.27 -15.25 -3.88
C TRP A 165 10.02 -14.31 -4.82
N TRP A 166 10.81 -13.38 -4.26
CA TRP A 166 11.63 -12.46 -5.05
C TRP A 166 12.74 -13.20 -5.80
N GLN A 167 13.38 -14.20 -5.17
CA GLN A 167 14.37 -15.03 -5.84
C GLN A 167 13.77 -15.79 -7.03
N LYS A 168 12.60 -16.42 -6.85
CA LYS A 168 11.90 -17.11 -7.93
C LYS A 168 11.46 -16.15 -9.04
N PHE A 169 10.99 -14.96 -8.71
CA PHE A 169 10.66 -13.92 -9.69
C PHE A 169 11.85 -13.58 -10.58
N HIS A 170 13.01 -13.27 -10.00
CA HIS A 170 14.21 -12.92 -10.77
C HIS A 170 14.74 -14.07 -11.63
N LYS A 171 14.54 -15.33 -11.19
CA LYS A 171 14.94 -16.53 -11.94
C LYS A 171 13.91 -16.96 -12.99
N GLY A 172 12.72 -16.36 -13.02
CA GLY A 172 11.62 -16.79 -13.89
C GLY A 172 11.04 -18.16 -13.51
N GLU A 173 11.09 -18.51 -12.23
CA GLU A 173 10.72 -19.84 -11.69
C GLU A 173 9.32 -19.84 -11.05
N LEU A 174 8.53 -18.78 -11.24
CA LEU A 174 7.17 -18.68 -10.71
C LEU A 174 6.18 -19.49 -11.56
N SER A 175 5.45 -20.40 -10.92
CA SER A 175 4.36 -21.15 -11.55
C SER A 175 3.10 -20.29 -11.75
N TYR A 176 2.86 -19.35 -10.83
CA TYR A 176 1.70 -18.45 -10.81
C TYR A 176 2.12 -17.06 -10.32
N THR A 177 1.22 -16.08 -10.46
CA THR A 177 1.48 -14.75 -9.90
C THR A 177 1.63 -14.81 -8.38
N ARG A 178 2.65 -14.11 -7.86
CA ARG A 178 2.95 -14.09 -6.42
C ARG A 178 1.76 -13.57 -5.61
N PRO A 179 1.60 -14.03 -4.36
CA PRO A 179 0.54 -13.54 -3.49
C PRO A 179 0.84 -12.11 -3.00
N TYR A 180 -0.20 -11.41 -2.54
CA TYR A 180 -0.06 -10.12 -1.85
C TYR A 180 -0.19 -10.31 -0.34
N LEU A 181 0.13 -9.27 0.45
CA LEU A 181 -0.09 -9.35 1.91
C LEU A 181 -1.58 -9.25 2.25
N ILE A 182 -2.26 -8.18 1.81
CA ILE A 182 -3.68 -7.97 2.05
C ILE A 182 -4.38 -7.71 0.72
N GLU A 183 -5.41 -8.49 0.41
CA GLU A 183 -6.28 -8.24 -0.74
C GLU A 183 -7.74 -8.41 -0.36
N ILE A 184 -8.51 -7.36 -0.61
CA ILE A 184 -9.95 -7.32 -0.33
C ILE A 184 -10.66 -6.97 -1.63
N MET A 185 -11.43 -7.93 -2.16
CA MET A 185 -12.11 -7.85 -3.44
C MET A 185 -13.61 -7.58 -3.26
N TYR A 186 -14.23 -6.83 -4.17
CA TYR A 186 -15.71 -6.72 -4.24
C TYR A 186 -16.38 -6.32 -2.93
N SER A 187 -15.74 -5.49 -2.11
CA SER A 187 -16.16 -5.27 -0.73
C SER A 187 -16.55 -3.83 -0.46
N ASP A 188 -17.33 -3.61 0.59
CA ASP A 188 -17.79 -2.30 1.02
C ASP A 188 -17.50 -2.06 2.51
N ASN A 189 -17.14 -0.83 2.87
CA ASN A 189 -16.77 -0.44 4.24
C ASN A 189 -15.57 -1.24 4.77
N VAL A 190 -14.40 -0.95 4.21
CA VAL A 190 -13.14 -1.64 4.55
C VAL A 190 -12.23 -0.68 5.31
N GLN A 191 -11.71 -1.09 6.46
CA GLN A 191 -10.67 -0.38 7.19
C GLN A 191 -9.41 -1.23 7.32
N ILE A 192 -8.26 -0.67 6.96
CA ILE A 192 -6.94 -1.25 7.19
C ILE A 192 -6.11 -0.20 7.92
N SER A 193 -5.73 -0.46 9.18
CA SER A 193 -5.11 0.61 9.98
C SER A 193 -4.23 0.15 11.12
N ASN A 194 -3.25 0.97 11.51
CA ASN A 194 -2.40 0.76 12.69
C ASN A 194 -1.66 -0.60 12.67
N LEU A 195 -0.98 -0.87 11.57
CA LEU A 195 -0.23 -2.11 11.33
C LEU A 195 1.15 -1.81 10.75
N THR A 196 2.10 -2.70 11.00
CA THR A 196 3.38 -2.74 10.29
C THR A 196 3.38 -3.88 9.28
N LEU A 197 3.67 -3.61 8.01
CA LEU A 197 3.77 -4.59 6.94
C LEU A 197 5.21 -4.66 6.45
N VAL A 198 5.78 -5.86 6.41
CA VAL A 198 7.17 -6.08 5.99
C VAL A 198 7.28 -7.27 5.04
N ASN A 199 8.29 -7.22 4.17
CA ASN A 199 8.70 -8.34 3.30
C ASN A 199 7.53 -8.97 2.51
N SER A 200 6.64 -8.17 1.93
CA SER A 200 5.58 -8.72 1.07
C SER A 200 6.17 -9.49 -0.13
N PRO A 201 5.60 -10.66 -0.51
CA PRO A 201 6.02 -11.37 -1.73
C PRO A 201 5.89 -10.52 -3.01
N SER A 202 4.90 -9.64 -3.04
CA SER A 202 4.61 -8.68 -4.11
C SER A 202 3.90 -7.45 -3.49
N TRP A 203 2.76 -6.98 -4.00
CA TRP A 203 2.04 -5.83 -3.46
C TRP A 203 1.65 -6.00 -1.98
N ASN A 204 1.65 -4.91 -1.20
CA ASN A 204 1.33 -4.96 0.24
C ASN A 204 -0.18 -4.88 0.50
N VAL A 205 -0.84 -3.81 0.06
CA VAL A 205 -2.28 -3.57 0.32
C VAL A 205 -3.01 -3.37 -1.00
N HIS A 206 -3.95 -4.26 -1.32
CA HIS A 206 -4.66 -4.28 -2.60
C HIS A 206 -6.19 -4.38 -2.40
N PRO A 207 -6.88 -3.27 -2.03
CA PRO A 207 -8.32 -3.20 -2.19
C PRO A 207 -8.65 -3.12 -3.68
N VAL A 208 -9.50 -4.02 -4.16
CA VAL A 208 -9.87 -4.11 -5.57
C VAL A 208 -11.38 -4.27 -5.75
N TYR A 209 -11.97 -3.57 -6.71
CA TYR A 209 -13.42 -3.56 -6.96
C TYR A 209 -14.26 -3.18 -5.72
N SER A 210 -13.70 -2.34 -4.86
CA SER A 210 -14.23 -2.10 -3.51
C SER A 210 -14.60 -0.63 -3.29
N SER A 211 -15.54 -0.38 -2.39
CA SER A 211 -16.01 0.97 -2.03
C SER A 211 -15.88 1.28 -0.54
N ASN A 212 -15.81 2.57 -0.22
CA ASN A 212 -15.75 3.06 1.16
C ASN A 212 -14.55 2.46 1.91
N VAL A 213 -13.35 2.71 1.38
CA VAL A 213 -12.10 2.11 1.87
C VAL A 213 -11.29 3.15 2.64
N VAL A 214 -10.93 2.83 3.88
CA VAL A 214 -10.05 3.64 4.73
C VAL A 214 -8.75 2.87 4.98
N VAL A 215 -7.62 3.42 4.55
CA VAL A 215 -6.29 2.95 4.91
C VAL A 215 -5.61 4.03 5.73
N GLN A 216 -5.32 3.75 7.00
CA GLN A 216 -4.84 4.78 7.93
C GLN A 216 -3.73 4.32 8.87
N GLY A 217 -2.67 5.13 9.03
CA GLY A 217 -1.71 4.91 10.11
C GLY A 217 -0.86 3.65 9.95
N ILE A 218 -0.74 3.11 8.73
CA ILE A 218 0.07 1.91 8.48
C ILE A 218 1.51 2.28 8.16
N THR A 219 2.42 1.40 8.57
CA THR A 219 3.84 1.45 8.23
C THR A 219 4.16 0.31 7.28
N ILE A 220 4.67 0.59 6.10
CA ILE A 220 5.14 -0.42 5.13
C ILE A 220 6.65 -0.32 5.00
N LEU A 221 7.35 -1.43 5.22
CA LEU A 221 8.81 -1.51 5.10
C LEU A 221 9.19 -2.68 4.19
N ALA A 222 9.30 -2.41 2.90
CA ALA A 222 9.88 -3.34 1.92
C ALA A 222 11.36 -3.01 1.69
N PRO A 223 12.24 -4.01 1.51
CA PRO A 223 13.57 -3.76 0.98
C PRO A 223 13.48 -3.00 -0.34
N VAL A 224 14.22 -1.90 -0.49
CA VAL A 224 14.10 -1.03 -1.69
C VAL A 224 14.48 -1.72 -3.00
N THR A 225 15.10 -2.89 -2.96
CA THR A 225 15.44 -3.71 -4.14
C THR A 225 14.48 -4.88 -4.35
N SER A 226 13.43 -5.01 -3.53
CA SER A 226 12.44 -6.08 -3.69
C SER A 226 11.52 -5.78 -4.90
N PRO A 227 11.26 -6.75 -5.78
CA PRO A 227 10.53 -6.51 -7.01
C PRO A 227 9.02 -6.42 -6.77
N ASN A 228 8.41 -5.35 -7.27
CA ASN A 228 6.95 -5.15 -7.28
C ASN A 228 6.32 -5.19 -5.88
N THR A 229 6.99 -4.58 -4.90
CA THR A 229 6.50 -4.47 -3.53
C THR A 229 5.75 -3.16 -3.30
N ASP A 230 4.90 -2.78 -4.26
CA ASP A 230 4.05 -1.60 -4.21
C ASP A 230 3.36 -1.50 -2.83
N GLY A 231 3.27 -0.28 -2.28
CA GLY A 231 2.66 -0.05 -0.97
C GLY A 231 1.14 -0.27 -1.01
N ILE A 232 0.39 0.77 -1.37
CA ILE A 232 -1.08 0.73 -1.37
C ILE A 232 -1.59 0.84 -2.82
N ASN A 233 -2.44 -0.10 -3.22
CA ASN A 233 -2.91 -0.27 -4.59
C ASN A 233 -4.44 -0.21 -4.64
N PRO A 234 -5.07 0.99 -4.62
CA PRO A 234 -6.49 1.08 -4.92
C PRO A 234 -6.70 0.75 -6.41
N ASP A 235 -7.35 -0.39 -6.69
CA ASP A 235 -7.64 -0.86 -8.04
C ASP A 235 -9.14 -0.94 -8.27
N SER A 236 -9.65 -0.13 -9.20
CA SER A 236 -11.08 -0.06 -9.49
C SER A 236 -11.93 0.25 -8.23
N CYS A 237 -11.42 1.13 -7.35
CA CYS A 237 -12.04 1.48 -6.07
C CYS A 237 -12.82 2.80 -6.11
N THR A 238 -13.90 2.92 -5.35
CA THR A 238 -14.64 4.19 -5.21
C THR A 238 -14.69 4.68 -3.77
N ASN A 239 -14.51 5.98 -3.56
CA ASN A 239 -14.64 6.62 -2.25
C ASN A 239 -13.61 6.05 -1.25
N THR A 240 -12.34 6.30 -1.53
CA THR A 240 -11.19 5.75 -0.79
C THR A 240 -10.37 6.85 -0.12
N ARG A 241 -9.92 6.62 1.11
CA ARG A 241 -9.03 7.52 1.84
C ARG A 241 -7.78 6.77 2.31
N ILE A 242 -6.63 7.28 1.91
CA ILE A 242 -5.30 6.85 2.37
C ILE A 242 -4.71 8.00 3.18
N GLU A 243 -4.48 7.80 4.47
CA GLU A 243 -3.94 8.87 5.31
C GLU A 243 -2.99 8.41 6.42
N ASP A 244 -2.08 9.29 6.83
CA ASP A 244 -1.18 9.06 7.97
C ASP A 244 -0.25 7.86 7.80
N CYS A 245 0.13 7.53 6.56
CA CYS A 245 0.95 6.36 6.26
C CYS A 245 2.45 6.70 6.12
N TYR A 246 3.30 5.73 6.49
CA TYR A 246 4.74 5.76 6.23
C TYR A 246 5.12 4.56 5.37
N ILE A 247 5.71 4.79 4.19
CA ILE A 247 5.97 3.74 3.20
C ILE A 247 7.42 3.80 2.74
N VAL A 248 8.15 2.70 2.91
CA VAL A 248 9.37 2.37 2.19
C VAL A 248 9.03 1.23 1.24
N SER A 249 9.17 1.47 -0.06
CA SER A 249 8.75 0.54 -1.11
C SER A 249 9.92 0.17 -2.01
N GLY A 250 9.92 -1.07 -2.52
CA GLY A 250 10.77 -1.48 -3.63
C GLY A 250 10.25 -1.03 -5.00
N ASP A 251 8.97 -0.65 -5.06
CA ASP A 251 8.31 -0.09 -6.25
C ASP A 251 7.48 1.15 -5.83
N ASP A 252 6.30 1.38 -6.41
CA ASP A 252 5.48 2.56 -6.09
C ASP A 252 5.02 2.57 -4.60
N CYS A 253 4.92 3.74 -3.96
CA CYS A 253 4.34 3.84 -2.62
C CYS A 253 2.81 3.76 -2.65
N VAL A 254 2.17 4.55 -3.52
CA VAL A 254 0.74 4.44 -3.83
C VAL A 254 0.59 4.26 -5.34
N ALA A 255 0.04 3.12 -5.76
CA ALA A 255 -0.17 2.80 -7.17
C ALA A 255 -1.67 2.68 -7.46
N VAL A 256 -2.24 3.73 -8.04
CA VAL A 256 -3.66 3.79 -8.41
C VAL A 256 -3.87 3.06 -9.72
N LYS A 257 -4.77 2.08 -9.74
CA LYS A 257 -5.02 1.18 -10.87
C LYS A 257 -6.51 1.04 -11.16
N SER A 258 -6.85 0.43 -12.29
CA SER A 258 -8.22 0.14 -12.71
C SER A 258 -8.25 -0.88 -13.86
N GLY A 259 -7.50 -1.98 -13.76
CA GLY A 259 -7.45 -3.00 -14.83
C GLY A 259 -6.57 -2.68 -16.05
N TRP A 260 -6.39 -3.66 -16.92
CA TRP A 260 -5.33 -3.71 -17.92
C TRP A 260 -5.85 -4.00 -19.34
N ASP A 261 -5.52 -3.10 -20.28
CA ASP A 261 -5.84 -3.16 -21.71
C ASP A 261 -7.32 -3.49 -21.97
N GLN A 262 -7.62 -4.35 -22.94
CA GLN A 262 -8.97 -4.75 -23.34
C GLN A 262 -9.79 -5.33 -22.18
N TYR A 263 -9.14 -5.98 -21.21
CA TYR A 263 -9.81 -6.55 -20.04
C TYR A 263 -10.29 -5.45 -19.10
N GLY A 264 -9.45 -4.46 -18.82
CA GLY A 264 -9.83 -3.30 -18.01
C GLY A 264 -10.87 -2.42 -18.71
N ILE A 265 -10.75 -2.23 -20.03
CA ILE A 265 -11.74 -1.52 -20.83
C ILE A 265 -13.11 -2.21 -20.76
N ALA A 266 -13.14 -3.53 -20.99
CA ALA A 266 -14.37 -4.31 -20.98
C ALA A 266 -14.99 -4.38 -19.57
N TYR A 267 -14.16 -4.43 -18.53
CA TYR A 267 -14.61 -4.43 -17.14
C TYR A 267 -15.20 -3.08 -16.73
N GLY A 268 -14.61 -1.97 -17.21
CA GLY A 268 -15.22 -0.65 -17.17
C GLY A 268 -15.43 -0.05 -15.77
N MET A 269 -14.66 -0.51 -14.78
CA MET A 269 -14.74 -0.01 -13.40
C MET A 269 -13.54 0.90 -13.09
N PRO A 270 -13.76 2.21 -12.87
CA PRO A 270 -12.67 3.14 -12.57
C PRO A 270 -12.28 3.13 -11.10
N THR A 271 -11.05 3.55 -10.79
CA THR A 271 -10.76 4.11 -9.47
C THR A 271 -11.16 5.57 -9.43
N LYS A 272 -12.03 5.96 -8.50
CA LYS A 272 -12.47 7.35 -8.36
C LYS A 272 -12.76 7.81 -6.94
N GLN A 273 -12.75 9.13 -6.74
CA GLN A 273 -12.99 9.75 -5.42
C GLN A 273 -11.97 9.23 -4.40
N LEU A 274 -10.69 9.46 -4.69
CA LEU A 274 -9.56 9.00 -3.90
C LEU A 274 -8.87 10.18 -3.21
N VAL A 275 -8.76 10.13 -1.88
CA VAL A 275 -7.98 11.07 -1.08
C VAL A 275 -6.68 10.40 -0.63
N ILE A 276 -5.55 11.06 -0.84
CA ILE A 276 -4.23 10.66 -0.32
C ILE A 276 -3.69 11.83 0.49
N ARG A 277 -3.45 11.68 1.80
CA ARG A 277 -2.89 12.80 2.58
C ARG A 277 -2.01 12.42 3.74
N ARG A 278 -1.11 13.31 4.15
CA ARG A 278 -0.18 13.08 5.28
C ARG A 278 0.59 11.76 5.09
N LEU A 279 1.17 11.60 3.91
CA LEU A 279 1.94 10.43 3.50
C LEU A 279 3.43 10.76 3.52
N THR A 280 4.24 9.89 4.12
CA THR A 280 5.70 9.90 3.93
C THR A 280 6.09 8.69 3.09
N CYS A 281 6.86 8.92 2.03
CA CYS A 281 7.25 7.87 1.08
C CYS A 281 8.74 7.92 0.72
N ILE A 282 9.35 6.73 0.66
CA ILE A 282 10.68 6.46 0.12
C ILE A 282 10.55 5.34 -0.93
N SER A 283 10.85 5.65 -2.19
CA SER A 283 10.82 4.71 -3.33
C SER A 283 11.95 5.02 -4.31
N PRO A 284 13.19 4.59 -4.04
CA PRO A 284 14.37 5.02 -4.80
C PRO A 284 14.35 4.64 -6.29
N PHE A 285 13.55 3.65 -6.67
CA PHE A 285 13.48 3.11 -8.02
C PHE A 285 12.09 3.22 -8.67
N SER A 286 11.13 3.93 -8.05
CA SER A 286 9.79 4.11 -8.60
C SER A 286 9.08 5.40 -8.12
N ALA A 287 7.76 5.43 -8.01
CA ALA A 287 7.00 6.64 -7.71
C ALA A 287 6.50 6.75 -6.27
N VAL A 288 6.32 8.00 -5.82
CA VAL A 288 5.59 8.30 -4.58
C VAL A 288 4.09 8.08 -4.80
N ILE A 289 3.55 8.64 -5.88
CA ILE A 289 2.19 8.38 -6.36
C ILE A 289 2.28 8.02 -7.84
N ALA A 290 1.91 6.79 -8.17
CA ALA A 290 1.75 6.31 -9.53
C ALA A 290 0.28 6.21 -9.91
N LEU A 291 -0.06 6.71 -11.09
CA LEU A 291 -1.35 6.54 -11.75
C LEU A 291 -1.11 5.62 -12.95
N GLY A 292 -1.58 4.38 -12.86
CA GLY A 292 -1.33 3.31 -13.83
C GLY A 292 -0.12 2.40 -13.48
N SER A 293 0.38 1.57 -14.40
CA SER A 293 0.03 1.57 -15.82
C SER A 293 -1.28 0.88 -16.17
N GLU A 294 -1.80 0.05 -15.27
CA GLU A 294 -3.06 -0.65 -15.41
C GLU A 294 -4.21 0.33 -15.09
N MET A 295 -4.56 1.21 -16.03
CA MET A 295 -5.54 2.30 -15.85
C MET A 295 -6.72 2.24 -16.84
N SER A 296 -6.99 1.07 -17.39
CA SER A 296 -7.87 0.88 -18.55
C SER A 296 -9.37 1.07 -18.27
N GLY A 297 -9.82 0.80 -17.04
CA GLY A 297 -11.15 1.13 -16.53
C GLY A 297 -11.34 2.61 -16.17
N GLY A 298 -10.26 3.37 -16.06
CA GLY A 298 -10.25 4.80 -15.74
C GLY A 298 -9.77 5.14 -14.32
N ILE A 299 -9.10 6.27 -14.18
CA ILE A 299 -8.74 6.89 -12.91
C ILE A 299 -9.26 8.33 -12.90
N GLN A 300 -10.06 8.70 -11.90
CA GLN A 300 -10.67 10.03 -11.83
C GLN A 300 -10.80 10.59 -10.42
N ASP A 301 -10.67 11.91 -10.26
CA ASP A 301 -10.90 12.61 -8.98
C ASP A 301 -10.01 12.05 -7.87
N VAL A 302 -8.70 12.20 -8.10
CA VAL A 302 -7.64 11.85 -7.14
C VAL A 302 -7.12 13.15 -6.53
N ARG A 303 -7.28 13.28 -5.21
CA ARG A 303 -6.91 14.46 -4.42
C ARG A 303 -5.79 14.09 -3.47
N ALA A 304 -4.57 14.56 -3.76
CA ALA A 304 -3.40 14.29 -2.95
C ALA A 304 -2.89 15.57 -2.28
N GLU A 305 -2.68 15.55 -0.96
CA GLU A 305 -2.18 16.73 -0.24
C GLU A 305 -1.30 16.38 0.96
N ASP A 306 -0.40 17.29 1.35
CA ASP A 306 0.47 17.11 2.53
C ASP A 306 1.33 15.85 2.42
N ILE A 307 2.13 15.78 1.35
CA ILE A 307 2.96 14.61 1.02
C ILE A 307 4.44 14.94 1.22
N ILE A 308 5.17 14.03 1.87
CA ILE A 308 6.63 14.09 2.03
C ILE A 308 7.26 12.94 1.23
N ALA A 309 7.97 13.29 0.17
CA ALA A 309 8.72 12.36 -0.67
C ALA A 309 10.22 12.47 -0.38
N ILE A 310 10.89 11.36 -0.11
CA ILE A 310 12.30 11.34 0.27
C ILE A 310 13.04 10.26 -0.52
N ASN A 311 14.13 10.64 -1.18
CA ASN A 311 15.03 9.70 -1.88
C ASN A 311 14.25 8.78 -2.84
N SER A 312 13.45 9.38 -3.71
CA SER A 312 12.56 8.65 -4.61
C SER A 312 12.85 8.94 -6.08
N GLU A 313 12.54 7.99 -6.97
CA GLU A 313 12.76 8.19 -8.40
C GLU A 313 11.82 9.28 -8.93
N SER A 314 10.54 9.21 -8.60
CA SER A 314 9.56 10.21 -9.05
C SER A 314 8.57 10.62 -7.96
N GLY A 315 8.12 11.88 -8.01
CA GLY A 315 7.05 12.38 -7.16
C GLY A 315 5.70 11.83 -7.64
N VAL A 316 5.07 12.55 -8.57
CA VAL A 316 3.84 12.08 -9.22
C VAL A 316 4.15 11.52 -10.61
N ARG A 317 3.73 10.28 -10.85
CA ARG A 317 4.00 9.53 -12.08
C ARG A 317 2.72 9.06 -12.76
N ILE A 318 2.53 9.41 -14.04
CA ILE A 318 1.47 8.86 -14.88
C ILE A 318 2.09 7.90 -15.91
N LYS A 319 1.62 6.66 -15.91
CA LYS A 319 2.12 5.58 -16.78
C LYS A 319 0.97 5.11 -17.66
N THR A 320 1.11 5.20 -18.98
CA THR A 320 0.14 4.61 -19.92
C THR A 320 0.80 4.31 -21.26
N ALA A 321 0.05 3.68 -22.16
CA ALA A 321 0.47 3.35 -23.52
C ALA A 321 -0.74 3.30 -24.46
N VAL A 322 -0.49 3.43 -25.76
CA VAL A 322 -1.44 2.99 -26.79
C VAL A 322 -1.83 1.55 -26.51
N GLY A 323 -3.12 1.22 -26.47
CA GLY A 323 -3.61 -0.09 -26.04
C GLY A 323 -4.34 -0.06 -24.70
N ARG A 324 -3.96 0.86 -23.82
CA ARG A 324 -4.62 0.97 -22.51
C ARG A 324 -6.04 1.48 -22.61
N GLY A 325 -6.34 2.37 -23.56
CA GLY A 325 -7.61 3.11 -23.58
C GLY A 325 -7.87 3.82 -22.25
N GLY A 326 -9.14 3.91 -21.86
CA GLY A 326 -9.53 4.50 -20.58
C GLY A 326 -9.08 5.95 -20.42
N TYR A 327 -8.85 6.37 -19.17
CA TYR A 327 -8.47 7.75 -18.86
C TYR A 327 -7.74 7.87 -17.52
N VAL A 328 -6.93 8.91 -17.39
CA VAL A 328 -6.50 9.48 -16.10
C VAL A 328 -6.87 10.95 -16.13
N LYS A 329 -7.85 11.36 -15.32
CA LYS A 329 -8.32 12.74 -15.33
C LYS A 329 -8.71 13.27 -13.97
N ASP A 330 -8.81 14.59 -13.85
CA ASP A 330 -9.21 15.27 -12.62
C ASP A 330 -8.28 14.86 -11.47
N ILE A 331 -6.99 15.08 -11.67
CA ILE A 331 -5.94 14.77 -10.69
C ILE A 331 -5.50 16.08 -10.07
N TYR A 332 -5.52 16.14 -8.74
CA TYR A 332 -5.22 17.35 -7.98
C TYR A 332 -4.21 17.02 -6.90
N VAL A 333 -3.05 17.68 -6.94
CA VAL A 333 -2.00 17.48 -5.95
C VAL A 333 -1.55 18.83 -5.41
N ARG A 334 -1.55 18.99 -4.09
CA ARG A 334 -1.05 20.21 -3.44
C ARG A 334 -0.15 19.94 -2.24
N ARG A 335 0.65 20.92 -1.81
CA ARG A 335 1.46 20.84 -0.58
C ARG A 335 2.32 19.58 -0.52
N MET A 336 3.13 19.38 -1.55
CA MET A 336 4.07 18.27 -1.65
C MET A 336 5.51 18.77 -1.44
N THR A 337 6.20 18.20 -0.46
CA THR A 337 7.63 18.44 -0.22
C THR A 337 8.43 17.25 -0.71
N MET A 338 9.38 17.48 -1.60
CA MET A 338 10.21 16.46 -2.23
C MET A 338 11.69 16.68 -1.90
N LYS A 339 12.40 15.65 -1.46
CA LYS A 339 13.82 15.73 -1.11
C LYS A 339 14.60 14.62 -1.78
N THR A 340 15.62 14.99 -2.55
CA THR A 340 16.47 14.05 -3.31
C THR A 340 15.63 13.22 -4.27
N MET A 341 15.27 13.84 -5.39
CA MET A 341 14.46 13.19 -6.42
C MET A 341 15.26 12.99 -7.70
N LYS A 342 14.98 11.91 -8.44
CA LYS A 342 15.37 11.89 -9.84
C LYS A 342 14.47 12.88 -10.62
N TRP A 343 13.15 12.67 -10.63
CA TRP A 343 12.15 13.49 -11.30
C TRP A 343 11.09 14.03 -10.31
N ALA A 344 10.70 15.30 -10.40
CA ALA A 344 9.55 15.78 -9.62
C ALA A 344 8.24 15.29 -10.23
N PHE A 345 8.11 15.45 -11.56
CA PHE A 345 6.95 15.00 -12.34
C PHE A 345 7.36 14.07 -13.47
N TRP A 346 6.64 12.96 -13.65
CA TRP A 346 6.85 12.04 -14.75
C TRP A 346 5.53 11.65 -15.40
N MET A 347 5.38 11.88 -16.70
CA MET A 347 4.33 11.26 -17.51
C MET A 347 4.95 10.53 -18.70
N THR A 348 4.46 9.34 -19.00
CA THR A 348 4.84 8.61 -20.20
C THR A 348 3.63 7.94 -20.85
N GLY A 349 3.45 8.20 -22.15
CA GLY A 349 2.50 7.52 -23.03
C GLY A 349 3.08 6.32 -23.77
N ASN A 350 4.28 5.85 -23.41
CA ASN A 350 4.94 4.72 -24.05
C ASN A 350 5.39 3.66 -23.03
N TYR A 351 4.50 3.33 -22.08
CA TYR A 351 4.76 2.28 -21.08
C TYR A 351 4.51 0.88 -21.67
N GLY A 352 5.54 0.32 -22.32
CA GLY A 352 5.44 -0.84 -23.24
C GLY A 352 5.09 -2.21 -22.66
N SER A 353 4.45 -2.31 -21.49
CA SER A 353 3.93 -3.57 -20.95
C SER A 353 2.48 -3.75 -21.41
N HIS A 354 2.06 -4.94 -21.86
CA HIS A 354 0.66 -5.25 -22.22
C HIS A 354 0.27 -6.63 -21.68
N ALA A 355 -1.02 -6.86 -21.46
CA ALA A 355 -1.51 -8.11 -20.91
C ALA A 355 -1.15 -9.29 -21.84
N ASP A 356 -1.42 -9.11 -23.12
CA ASP A 356 -1.11 -10.04 -24.20
C ASP A 356 -0.91 -9.26 -25.50
N ASP A 357 -0.77 -9.95 -26.64
CA ASP A 357 -0.63 -9.30 -27.95
C ASP A 357 -1.97 -8.88 -28.58
N ASN A 358 -3.11 -9.11 -27.90
CA ASN A 358 -4.47 -8.86 -28.40
C ASN A 358 -5.02 -7.47 -28.01
N TYR A 359 -4.23 -6.64 -27.33
CA TYR A 359 -4.66 -5.29 -26.97
C TYR A 359 -5.03 -4.45 -28.19
N ASP A 360 -6.02 -3.57 -28.03
CA ASP A 360 -6.48 -2.72 -29.11
C ASP A 360 -5.46 -1.59 -29.38
N ARG A 361 -4.68 -1.73 -30.46
CA ARG A 361 -3.68 -0.73 -30.88
C ARG A 361 -4.25 0.63 -31.28
N ASN A 362 -5.58 0.79 -31.32
CA ASN A 362 -6.24 2.06 -31.54
C ASN A 362 -6.83 2.65 -30.24
N ALA A 363 -6.80 1.91 -29.13
CA ALA A 363 -7.29 2.38 -27.84
C ALA A 363 -6.31 3.39 -27.23
N LEU A 364 -6.58 4.67 -27.47
CA LEU A 364 -5.78 5.78 -26.96
C LEU A 364 -6.29 6.21 -25.58
N PRO A 365 -5.40 6.32 -24.57
CA PRO A 365 -5.77 6.82 -23.26
C PRO A 365 -6.01 8.33 -23.28
N VAL A 366 -7.00 8.80 -22.51
CA VAL A 366 -7.22 10.23 -22.29
C VAL A 366 -6.55 10.67 -20.99
N ILE A 367 -5.52 11.51 -21.09
CA ILE A 367 -4.87 12.14 -19.92
C ILE A 367 -5.22 13.62 -19.92
N GLN A 368 -6.01 14.05 -18.94
CA GLN A 368 -6.59 15.40 -18.94
C GLN A 368 -6.75 15.98 -17.53
N ASN A 369 -6.64 17.30 -17.39
CA ASN A 369 -6.94 18.03 -16.15
C ASN A 369 -6.08 17.53 -14.96
N ILE A 370 -4.78 17.74 -15.10
CA ILE A 370 -3.77 17.34 -14.12
C ILE A 370 -3.21 18.59 -13.46
N ASN A 371 -3.49 18.76 -12.16
CA ASN A 371 -3.24 19.99 -11.42
C ASN A 371 -2.20 19.73 -10.33
N TYR A 372 -1.10 20.48 -10.37
CA TYR A 372 -0.04 20.49 -9.38
C TYR A 372 0.08 21.90 -8.81
N ARG A 373 0.03 22.04 -7.48
CA ARG A 373 0.25 23.34 -6.84
C ARG A 373 0.93 23.33 -5.49
N ASP A 374 1.54 24.45 -5.11
CA ASP A 374 2.13 24.65 -3.79
C ASP A 374 3.13 23.54 -3.44
N MET A 375 4.17 23.37 -4.26
CA MET A 375 5.16 22.29 -4.10
C MET A 375 6.58 22.80 -4.01
N VAL A 376 7.39 22.14 -3.19
CA VAL A 376 8.81 22.43 -3.08
C VAL A 376 9.59 21.13 -3.25
N ALA A 377 10.59 21.15 -4.12
CA ALA A 377 11.48 20.04 -4.36
C ALA A 377 12.94 20.46 -4.21
N GLU A 378 13.73 19.70 -3.46
CA GLU A 378 15.15 19.94 -3.25
C GLU A 378 15.99 18.79 -3.78
N ASN A 379 17.19 19.11 -4.27
CA ASN A 379 18.16 18.14 -4.76
C ASN A 379 17.58 17.25 -5.88
N VAL A 380 16.96 17.87 -6.89
CA VAL A 380 16.30 17.17 -8.01
C VAL A 380 17.21 17.01 -9.23
N THR A 381 17.25 15.83 -9.84
CA THR A 381 18.11 15.58 -11.01
C THR A 381 17.56 16.15 -12.32
N MET A 382 16.24 16.00 -12.55
CA MET A 382 15.49 16.61 -13.64
C MET A 382 14.14 17.08 -13.10
N ALA A 383 13.68 18.29 -13.46
CA ALA A 383 12.42 18.82 -12.99
C ALA A 383 11.23 17.94 -13.45
N ALA A 384 11.14 17.67 -14.76
CA ALA A 384 10.10 16.79 -15.27
C ALA A 384 10.46 16.11 -16.59
N ARG A 385 9.80 14.96 -16.82
CA ARG A 385 9.68 14.33 -18.13
C ARG A 385 8.21 14.08 -18.42
N LEU A 386 7.65 14.83 -19.36
CA LEU A 386 6.23 14.84 -19.70
C LEU A 386 6.08 14.46 -21.17
N GLU A 387 5.87 13.18 -21.43
CA GLU A 387 5.79 12.64 -22.79
C GLU A 387 4.42 12.01 -22.99
N GLY A 388 3.58 12.66 -23.81
CA GLY A 388 2.30 12.13 -24.25
C GLY A 388 2.44 11.13 -25.40
N ILE A 389 1.37 10.99 -26.16
CA ILE A 389 1.30 10.13 -27.34
C ILE A 389 1.15 11.01 -28.57
N SER A 390 1.97 10.77 -29.60
CA SER A 390 1.84 11.50 -30.87
C SER A 390 0.44 11.35 -31.47
N GLY A 391 -0.22 12.47 -31.76
CA GLY A 391 -1.61 12.50 -32.22
C GLY A 391 -2.67 12.39 -31.12
N ALA A 392 -2.28 12.10 -29.88
CA ALA A 392 -3.14 12.04 -28.69
C ALA A 392 -2.43 12.66 -27.47
N PRO A 393 -2.19 13.98 -27.49
CA PRO A 393 -1.39 14.63 -26.47
C PRO A 393 -2.06 14.60 -25.10
N PHE A 394 -1.26 14.64 -24.03
CA PHE A 394 -1.78 14.81 -22.68
C PHE A 394 -2.08 16.29 -22.45
N THR A 395 -3.30 16.63 -22.04
CA THR A 395 -3.79 18.02 -22.06
C THR A 395 -4.28 18.50 -20.70
N GLY A 396 -4.47 19.81 -20.54
CA GLY A 396 -4.96 20.38 -19.28
C GLY A 396 -3.99 20.14 -18.11
N ILE A 397 -2.69 20.08 -18.37
CA ILE A 397 -1.68 20.06 -17.33
C ILE A 397 -1.56 21.48 -16.77
N CYS A 398 -1.63 21.63 -15.46
CA CYS A 398 -1.57 22.92 -14.79
C CYS A 398 -0.59 22.84 -13.62
N ILE A 399 0.46 23.65 -13.64
CA ILE A 399 1.49 23.68 -12.59
C ILE A 399 1.59 25.08 -12.02
N SER A 400 1.32 25.27 -10.73
CA SER A 400 1.32 26.60 -10.10
C SER A 400 2.08 26.65 -8.77
N ASN A 401 2.85 27.70 -8.50
CA ASN A 401 3.59 27.86 -7.24
C ASN A 401 4.44 26.63 -6.90
N VAL A 402 5.37 26.30 -7.80
CA VAL A 402 6.25 25.12 -7.67
C VAL A 402 7.71 25.54 -7.78
N THR A 403 8.48 25.28 -6.73
CA THR A 403 9.93 25.53 -6.72
C THR A 403 10.71 24.22 -6.67
N ILE A 404 11.53 23.98 -7.68
CA ILE A 404 12.38 22.80 -7.84
C ILE A 404 13.84 23.24 -7.83
N GLN A 405 14.51 23.04 -6.70
CA GLN A 405 15.95 23.24 -6.59
C GLN A 405 16.68 22.03 -7.15
N LEU A 406 17.39 22.25 -8.26
CA LEU A 406 18.17 21.22 -8.94
C LEU A 406 19.41 20.80 -8.13
N ALA A 407 19.76 19.52 -8.22
CA ALA A 407 20.98 18.95 -7.65
C ALA A 407 22.24 19.55 -8.30
N LYS A 408 23.38 19.54 -7.58
CA LYS A 408 24.67 20.05 -8.09
C LYS A 408 25.11 19.41 -9.42
N LYS A 409 24.74 18.15 -9.66
CA LYS A 409 25.02 17.39 -10.89
C LYS A 409 23.77 17.13 -11.74
N ALA A 410 22.76 18.02 -11.65
CA ALA A 410 21.54 17.91 -12.43
C ALA A 410 21.80 17.97 -13.94
N LYS A 411 20.81 17.52 -14.72
CA LYS A 411 20.87 17.61 -16.19
C LYS A 411 20.76 19.06 -16.65
N LYS A 412 21.45 19.39 -17.75
CA LYS A 412 21.42 20.74 -18.36
C LYS A 412 20.03 21.15 -18.82
N VAL A 413 19.23 20.18 -19.27
CA VAL A 413 17.85 20.35 -19.68
C VAL A 413 16.97 19.72 -18.60
N PRO A 414 16.41 20.51 -17.67
CA PRO A 414 15.65 19.97 -16.54
C PRO A 414 14.22 19.57 -16.93
N TRP A 415 13.69 20.08 -18.03
CA TRP A 415 12.34 19.78 -18.53
C TRP A 415 12.41 19.09 -19.88
N THR A 416 11.80 17.92 -20.00
CA THR A 416 11.58 17.24 -21.30
C THR A 416 10.09 17.13 -21.53
N CYS A 417 9.60 17.73 -22.61
CA CYS A 417 8.18 17.75 -22.95
C CYS A 417 7.98 17.36 -24.41
N ALA A 418 7.03 16.48 -24.68
CA ALA A 418 6.61 16.09 -26.02
C ALA A 418 5.14 15.67 -25.98
N ASP A 419 4.35 16.08 -26.97
CA ASP A 419 2.92 15.72 -27.08
C ASP A 419 2.14 15.99 -25.78
N VAL A 420 2.40 17.16 -25.17
CA VAL A 420 1.67 17.63 -24.00
C VAL A 420 1.21 19.07 -24.21
N ALA A 421 0.15 19.47 -23.50
CA ALA A 421 -0.34 20.85 -23.51
C ALA A 421 -0.90 21.24 -22.14
N GLY A 422 -0.64 22.47 -21.74
CA GLY A 422 -1.06 22.97 -20.45
C GLY A 422 -0.64 24.40 -20.21
N ILE A 423 -0.57 24.79 -18.94
CA ILE A 423 -0.12 26.10 -18.48
C ILE A 423 0.73 25.99 -17.23
N SER A 424 1.52 27.02 -16.95
CA SER A 424 2.19 27.18 -15.66
C SER A 424 2.00 28.58 -15.07
N SER A 425 2.30 28.74 -13.78
CA SER A 425 2.32 30.04 -13.08
C SER A 425 3.28 29.97 -11.88
N ASP A 426 4.26 30.85 -11.80
CA ASP A 426 5.28 30.83 -10.72
C ASP A 426 5.93 29.44 -10.51
N VAL A 427 6.53 28.92 -11.59
CA VAL A 427 7.25 27.64 -11.57
C VAL A 427 8.73 27.86 -11.84
N LYS A 428 9.58 27.37 -10.94
CA LYS A 428 11.04 27.47 -11.04
C LYS A 428 11.68 26.09 -10.96
N PRO A 429 12.61 25.72 -11.88
CA PRO A 429 13.04 26.47 -13.06
C PRO A 429 11.92 26.53 -14.11
N THR A 430 12.00 27.51 -15.02
CA THR A 430 11.00 27.74 -16.07
C THR A 430 10.66 26.44 -16.82
N PRO A 431 9.37 26.07 -16.93
CA PRO A 431 8.91 24.93 -17.71
C PRO A 431 9.22 25.04 -19.20
N CYS A 432 8.94 23.95 -19.93
CA CYS A 432 9.00 23.92 -21.39
C CYS A 432 7.89 24.78 -22.04
N ASP A 433 8.08 25.16 -23.31
CA ASP A 433 7.16 26.03 -24.06
C ASP A 433 5.73 25.46 -24.24
N LEU A 434 5.57 24.15 -24.03
CA LEU A 434 4.25 23.47 -24.05
C LEU A 434 3.43 23.72 -22.76
N LEU A 435 4.04 24.36 -21.75
CA LEU A 435 3.43 24.78 -20.50
C LEU A 435 3.71 26.28 -20.25
N PRO A 436 3.25 27.18 -21.14
CA PRO A 436 3.57 28.60 -21.05
C PRO A 436 3.15 29.19 -19.72
N ASP A 437 4.01 30.02 -19.15
CA ASP A 437 3.69 30.82 -17.96
C ASP A 437 2.56 31.79 -18.31
N GLN A 438 1.53 31.85 -17.47
CA GLN A 438 0.36 32.70 -17.68
C GLN A 438 0.43 34.03 -16.91
N GLU A 439 1.50 34.28 -16.15
CA GLU A 439 1.58 35.32 -15.11
C GLU A 439 0.46 35.12 -14.06
N GLU A 440 0.48 35.80 -12.90
CA GLU A 440 -0.48 35.54 -11.79
C GLU A 440 -1.96 35.65 -12.24
N LYS A 441 -2.55 34.55 -12.68
CA LYS A 441 -3.99 34.40 -12.92
C LYS A 441 -4.61 33.82 -11.67
N ILE A 442 -5.31 34.68 -10.92
CA ILE A 442 -6.21 34.28 -9.83
C ILE A 442 -7.12 33.15 -10.34
N GLY A 443 -6.97 31.94 -9.78
CA GLY A 443 -7.82 30.78 -10.11
C GLY A 443 -7.24 29.74 -11.08
N ALA A 444 -5.99 29.84 -11.54
CA ALA A 444 -5.34 28.75 -12.28
C ALA A 444 -4.94 27.58 -11.34
N CYS A 445 -5.03 26.34 -11.83
CA CYS A 445 -4.64 25.10 -11.15
C CYS A 445 -5.34 24.85 -9.80
N THR A 446 -6.65 25.09 -9.73
CA THR A 446 -7.43 24.96 -8.49
C THR A 446 -7.41 23.53 -7.95
N PHE A 447 -7.20 23.41 -6.64
CA PHE A 447 -7.49 22.19 -5.91
C PHE A 447 -8.96 22.25 -5.44
N PRO A 448 -9.76 21.19 -5.59
CA PRO A 448 -11.15 21.18 -5.13
C PRO A 448 -11.25 21.45 -3.63
N GLU A 449 -12.10 22.38 -3.22
CA GLU A 449 -12.33 22.74 -1.81
C GLU A 449 -13.56 22.02 -1.22
N ASP A 450 -14.39 21.38 -2.05
CA ASP A 450 -15.37 20.42 -1.57
C ASP A 450 -14.68 19.20 -0.97
N ARG A 451 -15.39 18.48 -0.10
CA ARG A 451 -14.89 17.27 0.55
C ARG A 451 -15.55 16.05 -0.06
N LEU A 452 -14.76 15.00 -0.25
CA LEU A 452 -15.29 13.71 -0.67
C LEU A 452 -15.98 13.01 0.51
N PRO A 453 -17.07 12.24 0.30
CA PRO A 453 -17.81 11.59 1.39
C PRO A 453 -16.93 10.74 2.32
N ILE A 454 -15.91 10.06 1.79
CA ILE A 454 -14.96 9.27 2.59
C ILE A 454 -14.18 10.11 3.61
N GLU A 455 -14.03 11.40 3.41
CA GLU A 455 -13.34 12.28 4.36
C GLU A 455 -14.15 12.52 5.63
N ASP A 456 -15.47 12.35 5.58
CA ASP A 456 -16.37 12.50 6.73
C ASP A 456 -16.57 11.18 7.49
N VAL A 457 -16.07 10.07 6.96
CA VAL A 457 -16.07 8.79 7.65
C VAL A 457 -15.15 8.88 8.88
N LYS A 458 -15.77 8.75 10.06
CA LYS A 458 -15.10 8.72 11.35
C LYS A 458 -15.00 7.29 11.84
N VAL A 459 -13.83 6.92 12.34
CA VAL A 459 -13.67 5.74 13.18
C VAL A 459 -14.06 6.09 14.62
N GLN A 460 -14.65 5.14 15.33
CA GLN A 460 -15.07 5.27 16.72
C GLN A 460 -14.16 4.44 17.63
N THR A 461 -14.08 4.82 18.90
CA THR A 461 -13.37 4.04 19.92
C THR A 461 -14.19 2.80 20.26
N CYS A 462 -13.60 1.65 20.06
CA CYS A 462 -14.13 0.33 20.39
C CYS A 462 -13.31 -0.30 21.50
N THR A 463 -13.89 -1.29 22.17
CA THR A 463 -13.27 -1.99 23.29
C THR A 463 -13.25 -3.48 23.06
N TYR A 464 -12.08 -4.08 23.25
CA TYR A 464 -11.95 -5.52 23.41
C TYR A 464 -12.08 -5.90 24.89
N ARG A 465 -12.74 -7.03 25.15
CA ARG A 465 -12.79 -7.69 26.46
C ARG A 465 -12.61 -9.17 26.25
N ARG A 466 -11.61 -9.76 26.90
CA ARG A 466 -11.46 -11.22 26.90
C ARG A 466 -12.62 -11.81 27.71
N ASN A 467 -13.42 -12.68 27.11
CA ASN A 467 -14.42 -13.45 27.85
C ASN A 467 -13.66 -14.45 28.74
N LEU A 468 -13.87 -14.35 30.06
CA LEU A 468 -13.27 -15.23 31.08
C LEU A 468 -13.91 -16.62 31.09
#